data_AF-A0A4Q2X1X0-F1
#
_entry.id   AF-A0A4Q2X1X0-F1
#
_cell.length_a   1.000
_cell.length_b   1.000
_cell.length_c   1.000
_cell.angle_alpha   90.00
_cell.angle_beta   90.00
_cell.angle_gamma   90.00
#
_symmetry.space_group_name_H-M   'P 1'
#
loop_
_entity.id
_entity.type
_entity.pdbx_description
1 polymer ?
#
loop_
_entity_poly.entity_id
_entity_poly.type
_entity_poly.pdbx_seq_one_letter_code
_entity_poly.pdbx_strand_id
1 'polypeptide(L)'
;ALAKEAEKAGLTVCTEGFADRRYRDDGSLMPRGEPGAVIKDVESAVAQAMEIVSSGRMETLCVHGDGTTATAILSALRGRLDEAGLAVRRKLRNGSE
;
A
#
# COMPACT_ATOMS: atom_id res chain seq x y z
N ALA A 1 -1.72 -10.14 -15.18
CA ALA A 1 -1.52 -9.43 -16.46
C ALA A 1 -0.40 -8.37 -16.44
N LEU A 2 0.42 -8.25 -15.39
CA LEU A 2 1.79 -7.69 -15.51
C LEU A 2 2.74 -8.54 -14.67
N ALA A 3 2.39 -8.77 -13.40
CA ALA A 3 3.03 -9.74 -12.51
C ALA A 3 3.28 -11.10 -13.17
N LYS A 4 2.21 -11.73 -13.69
CA LYS A 4 2.32 -13.01 -14.42
C LYS A 4 3.27 -12.99 -15.62
N GLU A 5 3.37 -11.87 -16.35
CA GLU A 5 4.30 -11.78 -17.49
C GLU A 5 5.73 -11.53 -17.03
N ALA A 6 5.93 -10.76 -15.95
CA ALA A 6 7.22 -10.58 -15.30
C ALA A 6 7.75 -11.90 -14.72
N GLU A 7 6.89 -12.69 -14.07
CA GLU A 7 7.22 -14.02 -13.56
C GLU A 7 7.63 -14.97 -14.70
N LYS A 8 6.89 -15.00 -15.82
CA LYS A 8 7.27 -15.77 -17.02
C LYS A 8 8.60 -15.33 -17.61
N ALA A 9 8.95 -14.05 -17.48
CA ALA A 9 10.22 -13.50 -17.89
C ALA A 9 11.36 -13.73 -16.86
N GLY A 10 11.09 -14.44 -15.75
CA GLY A 10 12.07 -14.75 -14.71
C GLY A 10 12.39 -13.57 -13.78
N LEU A 11 11.54 -12.55 -13.74
CA LEU A 11 11.71 -11.39 -12.85
C LEU A 11 11.08 -11.66 -11.49
N THR A 12 11.75 -11.19 -10.43
CA THR A 12 11.15 -11.12 -9.09
C THR A 12 10.02 -10.11 -9.08
N VAL A 13 8.83 -10.55 -8.69
CA VAL A 13 7.65 -9.69 -8.51
C VAL A 13 7.46 -9.37 -7.03
N CYS A 14 7.02 -8.15 -6.75
CA CYS A 14 6.53 -7.75 -5.43
C CYS A 14 5.10 -7.25 -5.57
N THR A 15 4.19 -7.80 -4.78
CA THR A 15 2.80 -7.35 -4.73
C THR A 15 2.68 -6.04 -3.97
N GLU A 16 1.94 -5.08 -4.53
CA GLU A 16 1.83 -3.71 -3.99
C GLU A 16 0.38 -3.37 -3.63
N GLY A 17 0.18 -2.90 -2.40
CA GLY A 17 -1.05 -2.24 -1.96
C GLY A 17 -0.94 -0.72 -2.00
N PHE A 18 -2.05 -0.01 -1.79
CA PHE A 18 -2.11 1.46 -1.84
C PHE A 18 -2.87 1.98 -0.62
N ALA A 19 -2.22 2.78 0.22
CA ALA A 19 -2.83 3.27 1.45
C ALA A 19 -3.98 4.26 1.21
N ASP A 20 -3.82 5.11 0.20
CA ASP A 20 -4.64 6.31 -0.01
C ASP A 20 -5.48 6.26 -1.30
N ARG A 21 -5.50 5.11 -1.99
CA ARG A 21 -6.38 4.87 -3.14
C ARG A 21 -7.53 3.98 -2.73
N ARG A 22 -8.75 4.41 -3.03
CA ARG A 22 -9.96 3.65 -2.69
C ARG A 22 -10.01 2.37 -3.52
N TYR A 23 -10.19 1.25 -2.85
CA TYR A 23 -10.53 -0.03 -3.48
C TYR A 23 -12.04 -0.14 -3.69
N ARG A 24 -12.43 -0.85 -4.73
CA ARG A 24 -13.77 -1.42 -4.90
C ARG A 24 -13.83 -2.78 -4.21
N ASP A 25 -15.04 -3.30 -4.05
CA ASP A 25 -15.29 -4.61 -3.41
C ASP A 25 -14.60 -5.78 -4.14
N ASP A 26 -14.35 -5.63 -5.45
CA ASP A 26 -13.62 -6.60 -6.27
C ASP A 26 -12.09 -6.52 -6.12
N GLY A 27 -11.59 -5.60 -5.29
CA GLY A 27 -10.17 -5.37 -5.07
C GLY A 27 -9.48 -4.53 -6.14
N SER A 28 -10.21 -3.98 -7.11
CA SER A 28 -9.66 -3.01 -8.08
C SER A 28 -9.61 -1.60 -7.48
N LEU A 29 -8.68 -0.78 -7.95
CA LEU A 29 -8.64 0.64 -7.56
C LEU A 29 -9.74 1.43 -8.29
N MET A 30 -10.42 2.29 -7.54
CA MET A 30 -11.35 3.26 -8.10
C MET A 30 -10.61 4.23 -9.04
N PRO A 31 -11.08 4.46 -10.28
CA PRO A 31 -10.49 5.38 -11.25
C PRO A 31 -10.30 6.78 -10.67
N ARG A 32 -9.15 7.42 -10.94
CA ARG A 32 -8.78 8.72 -10.34
C ARG A 32 -9.79 9.85 -10.61
N GLY A 33 -10.53 9.78 -11.71
CA GLY A 33 -11.55 10.78 -12.07
C GLY A 33 -12.85 10.66 -11.27
N GLU A 34 -13.07 9.55 -10.56
CA GLU A 34 -14.28 9.36 -9.77
C GLU A 34 -14.17 10.08 -8.41
N PRO A 35 -15.24 10.75 -7.94
CA PRO A 35 -15.27 11.34 -6.62
C PRO A 35 -14.94 10.31 -5.52
N GLY A 36 -13.99 10.65 -4.66
CA GLY A 36 -13.57 9.78 -3.55
C GLY A 36 -12.56 8.70 -3.91
N ALA A 37 -12.03 8.67 -5.14
CA ALA A 37 -11.00 7.71 -5.57
C ALA A 37 -9.65 7.85 -4.81
N VAL A 38 -9.41 9.03 -4.23
CA VAL A 38 -8.29 9.31 -3.33
C VAL A 38 -8.85 9.57 -1.93
N ILE A 39 -8.31 8.85 -0.95
CA ILE A 39 -8.67 8.98 0.47
C ILE A 39 -7.82 10.12 1.06
N LYS A 40 -8.47 11.26 1.30
CA LYS A 40 -7.80 12.44 1.88
C LYS A 40 -7.84 12.46 3.41
N ASP A 41 -8.77 11.73 4.00
CA ASP A 41 -8.88 11.59 5.44
C ASP A 41 -7.76 10.70 5.97
N VAL A 42 -7.01 11.19 6.96
CA VAL A 42 -5.80 10.55 7.47
C VAL A 42 -6.14 9.21 8.12
N GLU A 43 -7.14 9.19 9.01
CA GLU A 43 -7.53 7.99 9.74
C GLU A 43 -8.07 6.91 8.79
N SER A 44 -8.88 7.30 7.80
CA SER A 44 -9.38 6.37 6.79
C SER A 44 -8.27 5.72 5.97
N ALA A 45 -7.25 6.50 5.55
CA ALA A 45 -6.12 5.96 4.78
C ALA A 45 -5.25 5.04 5.64
N VAL A 46 -5.03 5.39 6.90
CA VAL A 46 -4.29 4.57 7.86
C VAL A 46 -5.03 3.27 8.18
N ALA A 47 -6.35 3.33 8.38
CA ALA A 47 -7.16 2.13 8.60
C ALA A 47 -7.07 1.15 7.42
N GLN A 48 -7.25 1.65 6.19
CA GLN A 48 -7.10 0.83 4.98
C GLN A 48 -5.68 0.25 4.87
N ALA A 49 -4.65 1.05 5.14
CA ALA A 49 -3.26 0.59 5.14
C ALA A 49 -3.04 -0.56 6.14
N MET A 50 -3.57 -0.44 7.36
CA MET A 50 -3.46 -1.49 8.37
C MET A 50 -4.21 -2.76 7.95
N GLU A 51 -5.39 -2.65 7.33
CA GLU A 51 -6.11 -3.80 6.77
C GLU A 51 -5.30 -4.52 5.67
N ILE A 52 -4.69 -3.75 4.76
CA ILE A 52 -3.82 -4.30 3.72
C ILE A 52 -2.65 -5.06 4.34
N VAL A 53 -1.96 -4.44 5.31
CA VAL A 53 -0.81 -5.03 6.01
C VAL A 53 -1.22 -6.30 6.77
N SER A 54 -2.31 -6.24 7.54
CA SER A 54 -2.81 -7.39 8.30
C SER A 54 -3.29 -8.54 7.43
N SER A 55 -3.68 -8.28 6.17
CA SER A 55 -4.07 -9.35 5.25
C SER A 55 -2.90 -10.24 4.82
N GLY A 56 -1.65 -9.74 4.91
CA GLY A 56 -0.45 -10.47 4.47
C GLY A 56 -0.38 -10.74 2.96
N ARG A 57 -1.31 -10.18 2.17
CA ARG A 57 -1.39 -10.41 0.71
C ARG A 57 -0.49 -9.51 -0.12
N MET A 58 -0.04 -8.38 0.45
CA MET A 58 0.81 -7.40 -0.21
C MET A 58 2.17 -7.35 0.45
N GLU A 59 3.22 -7.24 -0.35
CA GLU A 59 4.61 -7.19 0.12
C GLU A 59 5.13 -5.77 0.29
N THR A 60 4.53 -4.81 -0.43
CA THR A 60 4.82 -3.39 -0.33
C THR A 60 3.53 -2.60 -0.21
N LEU A 61 3.64 -1.41 0.37
CA LEU A 61 2.54 -0.46 0.49
C LEU A 61 2.97 0.89 -0.08
N CYS A 62 2.28 1.32 -1.12
CA CYS A 62 2.44 2.64 -1.72
C CYS A 62 1.70 3.69 -0.88
N VAL A 63 2.39 4.80 -0.61
CA VAL A 63 1.82 6.00 -0.01
C VAL A 63 2.27 7.18 -0.86
N HIS A 64 1.32 7.98 -1.34
CA HIS A 64 1.63 9.15 -2.15
C HIS A 64 2.32 10.23 -1.31
N GLY A 65 3.34 10.85 -1.90
CA GLY A 65 4.06 11.97 -1.30
C GLY A 65 3.53 13.35 -1.70
N ASP A 66 2.52 13.39 -2.58
CA ASP A 66 1.90 14.61 -3.08
C ASP A 66 0.59 14.96 -2.36
N GLY A 67 0.22 16.24 -2.40
CA GLY A 67 -0.98 16.75 -1.74
C GLY A 67 -0.74 17.17 -0.29
N THR A 68 -1.69 17.93 0.25
CA THR A 68 -1.56 18.57 1.57
C THR A 68 -1.62 17.59 2.74
N THR A 69 -2.12 16.37 2.53
CA THR A 69 -2.31 15.36 3.58
C THR A 69 -1.26 14.26 3.57
N ALA A 70 -0.36 14.22 2.58
CA ALA A 70 0.62 13.14 2.39
C ALA A 70 1.51 12.90 3.62
N THR A 71 2.10 13.95 4.17
CA THR A 71 2.98 13.86 5.35
C THR A 71 2.24 13.43 6.60
N ALA A 72 0.98 13.87 6.76
CA ALA A 72 0.13 13.47 7.86
C ALA A 72 -0.23 11.98 7.80
N ILE A 73 -0.61 11.48 6.61
CA ILE A 73 -0.86 10.05 6.37
C ILE A 73 0.40 9.23 6.66
N LEU A 74 1.55 9.62 6.11
CA LEU A 74 2.83 8.92 6.32
C LEU A 74 3.20 8.85 7.80
N SER A 75 3.10 9.97 8.52
CA SER A 75 3.44 10.03 9.94
C SER A 75 2.51 9.18 10.80
N ALA A 76 1.19 9.27 10.57
CA ALA A 76 0.20 8.50 11.32
C ALA A 76 0.34 7.00 11.05
N LEU A 77 0.49 6.60 9.78
CA LEU A 77 0.72 5.21 9.41
C LEU A 77 2.00 4.67 10.04
N ARG A 78 3.09 5.45 10.03
CA ARG A 78 4.33 5.02 10.66
C ARG A 78 4.16 4.76 12.15
N GLY A 79 3.49 5.68 12.86
CA GLY A 79 3.18 5.52 14.28
C GLY A 79 2.35 4.25 14.55
N ARG A 80 1.31 4.00 13.75
CA ARG A 80 0.47 2.80 13.88
C ARG A 80 1.20 1.50 13.61
N LEU A 81 2.13 1.49 12.66
CA LEU A 81 2.99 0.33 12.40
C LEU A 81 3.95 0.09 13.59
N ASP A 82 4.54 1.14 14.15
CA ASP A 82 5.43 1.04 15.31
C ASP A 82 4.68 0.55 16.56
N GLU A 83 3.48 1.07 16.83
CA GLU A 83 2.60 0.61 17.91
C GLU A 83 2.22 -0.88 17.76
N ALA A 84 2.00 -1.33 16.52
CA ALA A 84 1.70 -2.72 16.21
C ALA A 84 2.95 -3.63 16.22
N GLY A 85 4.15 -3.09 16.46
CA GLY A 85 5.41 -3.85 16.41
C GLY A 85 5.81 -4.28 14.99
N LEU A 86 5.29 -3.62 13.96
CA LEU A 86 5.51 -3.95 12.56
C LEU A 86 6.66 -3.14 11.96
N ALA A 87 7.78 -3.82 11.72
CA ALA A 87 8.98 -3.22 11.18
C ALA A 87 8.85 -2.91 9.68
N VAL A 88 8.99 -1.63 9.30
CA VAL A 88 9.20 -1.26 7.89
C VAL A 88 10.63 -1.60 7.48
N ARG A 89 10.78 -2.38 6.42
CA ARG A 89 12.06 -2.83 5.86
C ARG A 89 12.04 -2.76 4.35
N ARG A 90 13.22 -2.68 3.74
CA ARG A 90 13.39 -2.81 2.30
C ARG A 90 13.22 -4.27 1.90
N LYS A 91 12.45 -4.54 0.84
CA LYS A 91 12.42 -5.85 0.21
C LYS A 91 13.76 -6.16 -0.49
N LEU A 92 14.37 -7.27 -0.13
CA LEU A 92 15.60 -7.76 -0.77
C LEU A 92 15.27 -8.49 -2.08
N ARG A 93 16.14 -8.36 -3.09
CA ARG A 93 15.92 -8.88 -4.45
C ARG A 93 16.01 -10.41 -4.53
N ASN A 94 16.79 -11.00 -3.63
CA ASN A 94 17.04 -12.43 -3.54
C ASN A 94 16.75 -12.80 -2.09
N GLY A 95 15.82 -13.72 -1.84
CA GLY A 95 15.42 -14.09 -0.48
C GLY A 95 16.60 -14.61 0.33
N SER A 96 17.07 -13.81 1.29
CA SER A 96 17.75 -14.24 2.50
C SER A 96 17.95 -13.01 3.39
N GLU A 97 17.17 -12.99 4.47
CA GLU A 97 17.31 -12.26 5.76
C GLU A 97 17.49 -10.73 5.75
#